data_AF-A0A848HXA4-F1
#
_entry.id   AF-A0A848HXA4-F1
#
_cell.length_a   1.000
_cell.length_b   1.000
_cell.length_c   1.000
_cell.angle_alpha   90.00
_cell.angle_beta   90.00
_cell.angle_gamma   90.00
#
_symmetry.space_group_name_H-M   'P 1'
#
loop_
_entity.id
_entity.type
_entity.pdbx_description
1 polymer ?
#
loop_
_entity_poly.entity_id
_entity_poly.type
_entity_poly.pdbx_seq_one_letter_code
_entity_poly.pdbx_strand_id
1 'polypeptide(L)'
;MIFTLNEIALLLIVLLVGLVLGLIMSGRGKYKRYWRDEQLAHAQAIKDRDARLTAAQEGIAELERQSGPIGRGGAAVSAGTVHGRDDFSLIRGITPQDEIALHEAGYQRYGQIAAISSEQEAALETRLGLRQGVISREEWREQARLLDARKDDEHARLYEQRTTHV
;
A
#
# COMPACT_ATOMS: atom_id res chain seq x y z
N MET A 1 -15.27 19.34 -62.28
CA MET A 1 -14.17 18.46 -62.73
C MET A 1 -14.32 17.16 -61.96
N ILE A 2 -14.68 16.08 -62.65
CA ILE A 2 -14.98 14.79 -62.00
C ILE A 2 -13.65 14.07 -61.83
N PHE A 3 -13.23 13.81 -60.58
CA PHE A 3 -11.99 13.08 -60.31
C PHE A 3 -12.06 11.71 -60.99
N THR A 4 -10.99 11.34 -61.70
CA THR A 4 -10.95 10.04 -62.36
C THR A 4 -10.76 8.93 -61.33
N LEU A 5 -11.25 7.73 -61.60
CA LEU A 5 -11.16 6.60 -60.66
C LEU A 5 -9.70 6.29 -60.24
N ASN A 6 -8.75 6.52 -61.15
CA ASN A 6 -7.31 6.36 -60.89
C ASN A 6 -6.75 7.43 -59.95
N GLU A 7 -7.26 8.66 -60.03
CA GLU A 7 -6.84 9.77 -59.17
C GLU A 7 -7.31 9.55 -57.73
N ILE A 8 -8.53 9.05 -57.56
CA ILE A 8 -9.06 8.62 -56.26
C ILE A 8 -8.22 7.45 -55.71
N ALA A 9 -7.87 6.48 -56.55
CA ALA A 9 -7.04 5.35 -56.14
C ALA A 9 -5.64 5.78 -55.66
N LEU A 10 -5.00 6.72 -56.35
CA LEU A 10 -3.69 7.25 -55.94
C LEU A 10 -3.75 8.01 -54.61
N LEU A 11 -4.80 8.81 -54.40
CA LEU A 11 -5.00 9.53 -53.13
C LEU A 11 -5.19 8.58 -51.95
N LEU A 12 -5.93 7.48 -52.13
CA LEU A 12 -6.11 6.47 -51.08
C LEU A 12 -4.81 5.75 -50.74
N ILE A 13 -3.96 5.46 -51.73
CA ILE A 13 -2.65 4.84 -51.51
C ILE A 13 -1.75 5.79 -50.70
N VAL A 14 -1.68 7.07 -51.08
CA VAL A 14 -0.87 8.07 -50.36
C VAL A 14 -1.37 8.26 -48.92
N LEU A 15 -2.69 8.29 -48.71
CA LEU A 15 -3.30 8.38 -47.39
C LEU A 15 -2.92 7.16 -46.52
N LEU A 16 -3.03 5.95 -47.08
CA LEU A 16 -2.67 4.72 -46.37
C LEU A 16 -1.18 4.69 -46.01
N VAL A 17 -0.30 5.08 -46.93
CA VAL A 17 1.13 5.17 -46.68
C VAL A 17 1.44 6.19 -45.58
N GLY A 18 0.83 7.37 -45.63
CA GLY A 18 0.99 8.40 -44.60
C GLY A 18 0.45 7.96 -43.23
N LEU A 19 -0.67 7.24 -43.20
CA LEU A 19 -1.28 6.71 -41.98
C LEU A 19 -0.41 5.61 -41.35
N VAL A 20 0.16 4.72 -42.17
CA VAL A 20 1.10 3.69 -41.72
C VAL A 20 2.40 4.31 -41.19
N LEU A 21 2.98 5.28 -41.91
CA LEU A 21 4.16 6.01 -41.43
C LEU A 21 3.87 6.77 -40.13
N GLY A 22 2.72 7.42 -40.03
CA GLY A 22 2.28 8.14 -38.83
C GLY A 22 2.09 7.23 -37.62
N LEU A 23 1.54 6.03 -37.81
CA LEU A 23 1.39 5.01 -36.76
C LEU A 23 2.74 4.42 -36.31
N ILE A 24 3.68 4.25 -37.24
CA ILE A 24 5.04 3.81 -36.92
C ILE A 24 5.79 4.88 -36.11
N MET A 25 5.54 6.17 -36.39
CA MET A 25 6.23 7.28 -35.75
C MET A 25 5.57 7.75 -34.44
N SER A 26 4.27 7.51 -34.25
CA SER A 26 3.53 7.95 -33.05
C SER A 26 3.60 6.99 -31.86
N GLY A 27 4.05 5.74 -32.07
CA GLY A 27 4.06 4.72 -31.04
C GLY A 27 5.46 4.23 -30.63
N ARG A 28 5.71 4.22 -29.31
CA ARG A 28 6.66 3.31 -28.60
C ARG A 28 8.08 3.80 -28.28
N GLY A 29 8.31 5.10 -28.04
CA GLY A 29 9.66 5.58 -27.66
C GLY A 29 9.85 5.98 -26.19
N LYS A 30 9.01 6.88 -25.69
CA LYS A 30 9.41 7.70 -24.52
C LYS A 30 8.81 7.28 -23.18
N TYR A 31 7.70 6.53 -23.16
CA TYR A 31 7.04 6.09 -21.91
C TYR A 31 7.65 4.82 -21.30
N LYS A 32 8.49 4.07 -22.02
CA LYS A 32 9.05 2.80 -21.53
C LYS A 32 10.29 2.95 -20.64
N ARG A 33 10.86 4.15 -20.53
CA ARG A 33 12.06 4.42 -19.72
C ARG A 33 11.71 4.71 -18.27
N TYR A 34 10.73 5.59 -18.03
CA TYR A 34 10.19 5.85 -16.68
C TYR A 34 9.75 4.56 -15.97
N TRP A 35 9.00 3.71 -16.66
CA TRP A 35 8.50 2.44 -16.09
C TRP A 35 9.59 1.38 -15.83
N ARG A 36 10.75 1.45 -16.51
CA ARG A 36 11.89 0.53 -16.30
C ARG A 36 12.83 1.02 -15.20
N ASP A 37 12.99 2.34 -15.10
CA ASP A 37 13.80 2.98 -14.07
C ASP A 37 13.12 2.87 -12.69
N GLU A 38 11.79 3.02 -12.63
CA GLU A 38 11.00 2.76 -11.41
C GLU A 38 11.07 1.29 -10.98
N GLN A 39 10.97 0.33 -11.91
CA GLN A 39 11.07 -1.09 -11.58
C GLN A 39 12.45 -1.50 -11.05
N LEU A 40 13.53 -0.92 -11.59
CA LEU A 40 14.89 -1.19 -11.10
C LEU A 40 15.10 -0.58 -9.70
N ALA A 41 14.59 0.63 -9.45
CA ALA A 41 14.66 1.27 -8.14
C ALA A 41 13.86 0.49 -7.06
N HIS A 42 12.67 0.00 -7.41
CA HIS A 42 11.88 -0.85 -6.51
C HIS A 42 12.57 -2.19 -6.23
N ALA A 43 13.14 -2.83 -7.25
CA ALA A 43 13.86 -4.08 -7.08
C ALA A 43 15.12 -3.91 -6.22
N GLN A 44 15.82 -2.76 -6.32
CA GLN A 44 16.96 -2.44 -5.45
C GLN A 44 16.50 -2.20 -4.01
N ALA A 45 15.42 -1.43 -3.81
CA ALA A 45 14.87 -1.18 -2.48
C ALA A 45 14.46 -2.48 -1.75
N ILE A 46 13.90 -3.47 -2.46
CA ILE A 46 13.56 -4.77 -1.88
C ILE A 46 14.84 -5.54 -1.50
N LYS A 47 15.85 -5.58 -2.38
CA LYS A 47 17.11 -6.27 -2.08
C LYS A 47 17.87 -5.66 -0.90
N ASP A 48 17.90 -4.33 -0.81
CA ASP A 48 18.54 -3.61 0.29
C ASP A 48 17.82 -3.87 1.61
N ARG A 49 16.48 -3.98 1.58
CA ARG A 49 15.66 -4.36 2.72
C ARG A 49 15.96 -5.78 3.18
N ASP A 50 15.96 -6.72 2.26
CA ASP A 50 16.22 -8.13 2.55
C ASP A 50 17.62 -8.32 3.14
N ALA A 51 18.63 -7.67 2.57
CA ALA A 51 20.01 -7.72 3.10
C ALA A 51 20.10 -7.19 4.54
N ARG A 52 19.37 -6.11 4.87
CA ARG A 52 19.32 -5.57 6.24
C ARG A 52 18.59 -6.51 7.20
N LEU A 53 17.52 -7.17 6.76
CA LEU A 53 16.79 -8.16 7.55
C LEU A 53 17.67 -9.38 7.84
N THR A 54 18.37 -9.90 6.83
CA THR A 54 19.30 -11.02 7.02
C THR A 54 20.44 -10.65 7.97
N ALA A 55 21.05 -9.46 7.80
CA ALA A 55 22.09 -9.00 8.71
C ALA A 55 21.59 -8.79 10.15
N ALA A 56 20.36 -8.28 10.32
CA ALA A 56 19.73 -8.15 11.64
C ALA A 56 19.44 -9.52 12.26
N GLN A 57 18.96 -10.49 11.48
CA GLN A 57 18.71 -11.86 11.92
C GLN A 57 20.01 -12.56 12.34
N GLU A 58 21.09 -12.37 11.60
CA GLU A 58 22.42 -12.88 11.98
C GLU A 58 22.90 -12.27 13.30
N GLY A 59 22.66 -10.97 13.50
CA GLY A 59 22.92 -10.31 14.78
C GLY A 59 22.09 -10.90 15.92
N ILE A 60 20.79 -11.13 15.72
CA ILE A 60 19.91 -11.75 16.72
C ILE A 60 20.38 -13.17 17.04
N ALA A 61 20.71 -13.97 16.03
CA ALA A 61 21.21 -15.34 16.21
C ALA A 61 22.54 -15.37 16.99
N GLU A 62 23.42 -14.38 16.78
CA GLU A 62 24.65 -14.24 17.54
C GLU A 62 24.37 -13.82 18.99
N LEU A 63 23.43 -12.90 19.22
CA LEU A 63 22.96 -12.54 20.56
C LEU A 63 22.33 -13.73 21.29
N GLU A 64 21.59 -14.59 20.59
CA GLU A 64 21.00 -15.83 21.14
C GLU A 64 22.07 -16.89 21.46
N ARG A 65 23.16 -16.98 20.69
CA ARG A 65 24.29 -17.85 21.06
C ARG A 65 25.00 -17.36 22.31
N GLN A 66 25.09 -16.04 22.48
CA GLN A 66 25.72 -15.41 23.64
C GLN A 66 24.80 -15.40 24.88
N SER A 67 23.48 -15.36 24.67
CA SER A 67 22.46 -15.26 25.72
C SER A 67 21.72 -16.59 25.83
N GLY A 68 22.08 -17.41 26.81
CA GLY A 68 21.37 -18.68 27.09
C GLY A 68 19.84 -18.49 27.23
N PRO A 69 19.04 -19.57 27.08
CA PRO A 69 17.62 -19.49 26.78
C PRO A 69 16.83 -18.76 27.88
N ILE A 70 16.48 -17.50 27.64
CA ILE A 70 15.45 -16.82 28.40
C ILE A 70 14.10 -17.25 27.83
N GLY A 71 13.23 -17.72 28.73
CA GLY A 71 12.01 -18.45 28.43
C GLY A 71 11.10 -17.80 27.38
N ARG A 72 10.43 -18.70 26.64
CA ARG A 72 9.30 -18.50 25.73
C ARG A 72 8.37 -17.36 26.19
N GLY A 73 8.64 -16.14 25.71
CA GLY A 73 7.82 -14.96 26.03
C GLY A 73 8.19 -13.66 25.32
N GLY A 74 9.17 -13.65 24.39
CA GLY A 74 9.67 -12.38 23.83
C GLY A 74 10.04 -12.38 22.34
N ALA A 75 9.64 -13.40 21.57
CA ALA A 75 10.08 -13.56 20.18
C ALA A 75 8.94 -13.51 19.15
N ALA A 76 7.87 -12.78 19.45
CA ALA A 76 7.00 -12.21 18.43
C ALA A 76 7.47 -10.76 18.18
N VAL A 77 8.72 -10.61 17.71
CA VAL A 77 9.16 -9.32 17.20
C VAL A 77 8.38 -9.12 15.91
N SER A 78 7.41 -8.21 15.99
CA SER A 78 6.46 -7.84 14.97
C SER A 78 7.08 -7.85 13.57
N ALA A 79 6.53 -8.67 12.68
CA ALA A 79 6.79 -8.60 11.24
C ALA A 79 6.30 -7.27 10.61
N GLY A 80 5.67 -6.38 11.39
CA GLY A 80 5.25 -5.04 10.98
C GLY A 80 6.33 -3.98 11.19
N THR A 81 7.48 -4.09 10.53
CA THR A 81 8.35 -2.92 10.33
C THR A 81 9.08 -2.99 8.99
N VAL A 82 8.34 -3.27 7.92
CA VAL A 82 8.85 -3.00 6.58
C VAL A 82 8.51 -1.55 6.22
N HIS A 83 9.29 -0.62 6.81
CA HIS A 83 9.47 0.78 6.37
C HIS A 83 8.47 1.86 6.81
N GLY A 84 8.29 2.01 8.13
CA GLY A 84 7.78 3.25 8.74
C GLY A 84 6.27 3.48 8.59
N ARG A 85 5.55 2.47 8.12
CA ARG A 85 4.11 2.45 7.97
C ARG A 85 3.54 1.27 8.75
N ASP A 86 2.51 1.58 9.52
CA ASP A 86 1.76 0.63 10.33
C ASP A 86 0.67 -0.03 9.47
N ASP A 87 0.29 -1.27 9.79
CA ASP A 87 -0.69 -2.06 9.02
C ASP A 87 -2.12 -1.78 9.52
N PHE A 88 -2.85 -0.90 8.83
CA PHE A 88 -4.20 -0.54 9.26
C PHE A 88 -5.23 -1.66 9.06
N SER A 89 -4.91 -2.72 8.32
CA SER A 89 -5.81 -3.86 8.15
C SER A 89 -6.08 -4.62 9.46
N LEU A 90 -5.22 -4.42 10.48
CA LEU A 90 -5.41 -4.95 11.83
C LEU A 90 -6.56 -4.28 12.59
N ILE A 91 -6.99 -3.09 12.20
CA ILE A 91 -8.12 -2.40 12.81
C ILE A 91 -9.42 -2.93 12.18
N ARG A 92 -10.33 -3.43 13.02
CA ARG A 92 -11.63 -3.93 12.58
C ARG A 92 -12.43 -2.83 11.88
N GLY A 93 -12.99 -3.17 10.72
CA GLY A 93 -13.81 -2.26 9.92
C GLY A 93 -13.02 -1.49 8.86
N ILE A 94 -11.68 -1.56 8.89
CA ILE A 94 -10.84 -1.03 7.80
C ILE A 94 -10.75 -2.10 6.70
N THR A 95 -11.23 -1.76 5.51
CA THR A 95 -11.04 -2.58 4.32
C THR A 95 -9.69 -2.26 3.66
N PRO A 96 -9.16 -3.12 2.77
CA PRO A 96 -7.93 -2.81 2.03
C PRO A 96 -8.02 -1.50 1.22
N GLN A 97 -9.22 -1.10 0.78
CA GLN A 97 -9.42 0.19 0.11
C GLN A 97 -9.31 1.36 1.08
N ASP A 98 -9.86 1.21 2.29
CA ASP A 98 -9.78 2.24 3.33
C ASP A 98 -8.34 2.45 3.80
N GLU A 99 -7.57 1.37 3.93
CA GLU A 99 -6.15 1.42 4.26
C GLU A 99 -5.35 2.21 3.21
N ILE A 100 -5.58 1.94 1.92
CA ILE A 100 -4.94 2.71 0.84
C ILE A 100 -5.31 4.19 0.95
N ALA A 101 -6.59 4.50 1.14
CA ALA A 101 -7.07 5.87 1.24
C ALA A 101 -6.55 6.59 2.50
N LEU A 102 -6.36 5.88 3.62
CA LEU A 102 -5.72 6.37 4.84
C LEU A 102 -4.25 6.71 4.59
N HIS A 103 -3.52 5.82 3.91
CA HIS A 103 -2.14 6.05 3.52
C HIS A 103 -1.99 7.23 2.55
N GLU A 104 -2.92 7.38 1.59
CA GLU A 104 -2.99 8.54 0.70
C GLU A 104 -3.41 9.83 1.41
N ALA A 105 -4.17 9.72 2.50
CA ALA A 105 -4.50 10.83 3.38
C ALA A 105 -3.32 11.27 4.27
N GLY A 106 -2.21 10.52 4.27
CA GLY A 106 -0.99 10.83 5.01
C GLY A 106 -0.95 10.21 6.41
N TYR A 107 -1.95 9.43 6.79
CA TYR A 107 -1.89 8.60 7.99
C TYR A 107 -1.01 7.41 7.66
N GLN A 108 0.09 7.22 8.39
CA GLN A 108 0.98 6.07 8.23
C GLN A 108 1.25 5.36 9.54
N ARG A 109 0.77 5.90 10.67
CA ARG A 109 1.03 5.36 12.00
C ARG A 109 -0.25 5.21 12.82
N TYR A 110 -0.36 4.17 13.64
CA TYR A 110 -1.50 3.96 14.52
C TYR A 110 -1.71 5.13 15.48
N GLY A 111 -0.63 5.70 16.03
CA GLY A 111 -0.71 6.89 16.88
C GLY A 111 -1.36 8.11 16.22
N GLN A 112 -1.32 8.23 14.88
CA GLN A 112 -2.02 9.31 14.17
C GLN A 112 -3.52 9.05 14.11
N ILE A 113 -3.94 7.80 13.88
CA ILE A 113 -5.35 7.41 13.93
C ILE A 113 -5.89 7.53 15.36
N ALA A 114 -5.11 7.15 16.38
CA ALA A 114 -5.53 7.29 17.78
C ALA A 114 -5.73 8.76 18.21
N ALA A 115 -5.04 9.70 17.54
CA ALA A 115 -5.07 11.13 17.86
C ALA A 115 -6.10 11.93 17.05
N ILE A 116 -6.88 11.30 16.15
CA ILE A 116 -7.86 12.05 15.33
C ILE A 116 -8.99 12.62 16.19
N SER A 117 -9.40 13.84 15.88
CA SER A 117 -10.57 14.48 16.51
C SER A 117 -11.88 14.00 15.88
N SER A 118 -13.01 14.21 16.55
CA SER A 118 -14.35 13.89 16.00
C SER A 118 -14.66 14.62 14.69
N GLU A 119 -14.10 15.80 14.48
CA GLU A 119 -14.20 16.54 13.22
C GLU A 119 -13.38 15.87 12.10
N GLN A 120 -12.17 15.38 12.44
CA GLN A 120 -11.33 14.62 11.52
C GLN A 120 -11.92 13.25 11.19
N GLU A 121 -12.59 12.59 12.15
CA GLU A 121 -13.35 11.37 11.90
C GLU A 121 -14.42 11.60 10.83
N ALA A 122 -15.26 12.63 10.98
CA ALA A 122 -16.31 12.93 10.01
C ALA A 122 -15.76 13.31 8.62
N ALA A 123 -14.65 14.05 8.58
CA ALA A 123 -13.95 14.37 7.33
C ALA A 123 -13.36 13.11 6.67
N LEU A 124 -12.81 12.20 7.46
CA LEU A 124 -12.24 10.93 7.00
C LEU A 124 -13.35 9.99 6.50
N GLU A 125 -14.46 9.88 7.22
CA GLU A 125 -15.65 9.12 6.80
C GLU A 125 -16.17 9.62 5.45
N THR A 126 -16.27 10.93 5.29
CA THR A 126 -16.71 11.54 4.02
C THR A 126 -15.74 11.25 2.88
N ARG A 127 -14.42 11.27 3.16
CA ARG A 127 -13.37 10.99 2.18
C ARG A 127 -13.31 9.51 1.80
N LEU A 128 -13.56 8.61 2.76
CA LEU A 128 -13.63 7.17 2.56
C LEU A 128 -14.97 6.70 1.97
N GLY A 129 -15.96 7.59 1.89
CA GLY A 129 -17.32 7.22 1.46
C GLY A 129 -18.07 6.37 2.49
N LEU A 130 -17.62 6.38 3.74
CA LEU A 130 -18.26 5.69 4.85
C LEU A 130 -19.45 6.50 5.37
N ARG A 131 -20.42 5.80 5.98
CA ARG A 131 -21.51 6.47 6.70
C ARG A 131 -20.95 7.19 7.92
N GLN A 132 -21.52 8.35 8.25
CA GLN A 132 -21.11 9.08 9.45
C GLN A 132 -21.29 8.25 10.73
N GLY A 133 -20.25 8.25 11.56
CA GLY A 133 -20.17 7.50 12.81
C GLY A 133 -19.78 6.03 12.66
N VAL A 134 -19.32 5.56 11.49
CA VAL A 134 -18.75 4.21 11.34
C VAL A 134 -17.44 4.09 12.10
N ILE A 135 -16.55 5.07 11.98
CA ILE A 135 -15.23 5.07 12.65
C ILE A 135 -15.41 5.05 14.17
N SER A 136 -16.42 5.78 14.66
CA SER A 136 -16.78 5.82 16.07
C SER A 136 -17.40 4.50 16.56
N ARG A 137 -18.32 3.90 15.78
CA ARG A 137 -18.96 2.62 16.12
C ARG A 137 -17.98 1.44 16.13
N GLU A 138 -17.05 1.44 15.18
CA GLU A 138 -16.02 0.41 15.07
C GLU A 138 -14.82 0.70 15.99
N GLU A 139 -14.86 1.77 16.79
CA GLU A 139 -13.85 2.07 17.82
C GLU A 139 -12.42 2.17 17.26
N TRP A 140 -12.25 2.69 16.03
CA TRP A 140 -10.94 2.70 15.35
C TRP A 140 -9.85 3.38 16.16
N ARG A 141 -10.18 4.46 16.89
CA ARG A 141 -9.23 5.16 17.77
C ARG A 141 -8.72 4.30 18.91
N GLU A 142 -9.60 3.55 19.56
CA GLU A 142 -9.23 2.71 20.70
C GLU A 142 -8.42 1.50 20.24
N GLN A 143 -8.79 0.89 19.12
CA GLN A 143 -8.02 -0.16 18.48
C GLN A 143 -6.62 0.31 18.06
N ALA A 144 -6.54 1.46 17.38
CA ALA A 144 -5.27 2.06 16.99
C ALA A 144 -4.39 2.36 18.22
N ARG A 145 -4.98 2.80 19.34
CA ARG A 145 -4.23 3.04 20.58
C ARG A 145 -3.64 1.76 21.17
N LEU A 146 -4.38 0.64 21.11
CA LEU A 146 -3.87 -0.66 21.57
C LEU A 146 -2.74 -1.16 20.68
N LEU A 147 -2.87 -1.02 19.36
CA LEU A 147 -1.84 -1.39 18.39
C LEU A 147 -0.59 -0.50 18.49
N ASP A 148 -0.76 0.82 18.68
CA ASP A 148 0.36 1.75 18.91
C ASP A 148 1.13 1.43 20.19
N ALA A 149 0.41 0.98 21.23
CA ALA A 149 1.01 0.55 22.49
C ALA A 149 1.71 -0.82 22.43
N ARG A 150 1.75 -1.47 21.25
CA ARG A 150 2.22 -2.85 21.03
C ARG A 150 1.52 -3.86 21.95
N LYS A 151 0.25 -3.60 22.26
CA LYS A 151 -0.61 -4.48 23.06
C LYS A 151 -1.41 -5.38 22.13
N ASP A 152 -0.72 -6.02 21.21
CA ASP A 152 -1.30 -6.84 20.15
C ASP A 152 -2.13 -7.99 20.75
N ASP A 153 -1.64 -8.59 21.85
CA ASP A 153 -2.35 -9.62 22.62
C ASP A 153 -3.67 -9.12 23.26
N GLU A 154 -3.72 -7.86 23.70
CA GLU A 154 -4.90 -7.25 24.32
C GLU A 154 -5.93 -6.85 23.26
N HIS A 155 -5.46 -6.29 22.14
CA HIS A 155 -6.28 -6.03 20.95
C HIS A 155 -6.91 -7.31 20.43
N ALA A 156 -6.12 -8.37 20.23
CA ALA A 156 -6.62 -9.67 19.79
C ALA A 156 -7.68 -10.23 20.74
N ARG A 157 -7.47 -10.17 22.07
CA ARG A 157 -8.47 -10.63 23.04
C ARG A 157 -9.78 -9.86 22.95
N LEU A 158 -9.73 -8.53 22.89
CA LEU A 158 -10.94 -7.70 22.93
C LEU A 158 -11.70 -7.72 21.59
N TYR A 159 -10.98 -7.78 20.48
CA TYR A 159 -11.55 -7.62 19.14
C TYR A 159 -11.62 -8.93 18.34
N GLU A 160 -10.81 -9.97 18.57
CA GLU A 160 -11.04 -11.30 17.96
C GLU A 160 -12.12 -12.10 18.70
N GLN A 161 -12.22 -12.06 20.04
CA GLN A 161 -13.32 -12.79 20.73
C GLN A 161 -14.71 -12.33 20.29
N ARG A 162 -14.84 -11.06 19.87
CA ARG A 162 -16.07 -10.48 19.33
C ARG A 162 -16.39 -10.99 17.91
N THR A 163 -15.46 -11.59 17.14
CA THR A 163 -15.75 -12.18 15.81
C THR A 163 -16.26 -13.62 15.88
N THR A 164 -15.91 -14.38 16.93
CA THR A 164 -16.23 -15.81 17.05
C THR A 164 -17.65 -16.13 17.51
N HIS A 165 -18.50 -15.12 17.72
CA HIS A 165 -19.91 -15.28 18.08
C HIS A 165 -20.81 -14.76 16.95
N VAL A 166 -20.96 -15.53 15.88
CA VAL A 166 -22.10 -15.46 14.93
C VAL A 166 -22.48 -16.87 14.53
#